data_AF-A0A151SWZ9-F1
#
_entry.id   AF-A0A151SWZ9-F1
#
_cell.length_a   1.000
_cell.length_b   1.000
_cell.length_c   1.000
_cell.angle_alpha   90.00
_cell.angle_beta   90.00
_cell.angle_gamma   90.00
#
_symmetry.space_group_name_H-M   'P 1'
#
loop_
_entity.id
_entity.type
_entity.pdbx_description
1 polymer ?
#
loop_
_entity_poly.entity_id
_entity_poly.type
_entity_poly.pdbx_seq_one_letter_code
_entity_poly.pdbx_strand_id
1 'polypeptide(L)'
;MHQCVDSINFEKICSTNSKKEAWDILHKAYGGADKVKEVKLQYLRRQYELLFMNDQESIVDYFDQIQALVNSMKSCNEKFTDQKIVDKVLRTLAPRFDHIVVAIEEFKDLETMKVEELHNSLEAHE
;
A
#
# COMPACT_ATOMS: atom_id res chain seq x y z
N MET A 1 -4.32 -1.66 18.39
CA MET A 1 -4.65 -0.36 19.01
C MET A 1 -6.16 -0.24 19.09
N HIS A 2 -6.72 -0.19 20.30
CA HIS A 2 -8.15 -0.04 20.54
C HIS A 2 -8.63 1.29 19.93
N GLN A 3 -9.52 1.23 18.93
CA GLN A 3 -10.34 2.38 18.56
C GLN A 3 -11.38 2.57 19.67
N CYS A 4 -11.00 3.31 20.71
CA CYS A 4 -11.97 3.80 21.67
C CYS A 4 -12.90 4.79 20.97
N VAL A 5 -14.19 4.68 21.24
CA VAL A 5 -15.16 5.71 20.88
C VAL A 5 -14.71 6.99 21.58
N ASP A 6 -14.45 8.03 20.81
CA ASP A 6 -14.09 9.37 21.32
C ASP A 6 -15.08 9.75 22.45
N SER A 7 -14.62 10.26 23.60
CA SER A 7 -15.49 10.45 24.79
C SER A 7 -16.77 11.23 24.48
N ILE A 8 -16.68 12.16 23.52
CA ILE A 8 -17.79 12.98 23.02
C ILE A 8 -18.83 12.15 22.25
N ASN A 9 -18.40 11.15 21.46
CA ASN A 9 -19.30 10.25 20.76
C ASN A 9 -19.90 9.22 21.71
N PHE A 10 -19.14 8.78 22.73
CA PHE A 10 -19.62 7.87 23.77
C PHE A 10 -20.75 8.50 24.62
N GLU A 11 -20.59 9.74 25.08
CA GLU A 11 -21.66 10.47 25.81
C GLU A 11 -22.92 10.68 24.95
N LYS A 12 -22.76 10.94 23.65
CA LYS A 12 -23.89 11.09 22.72
C LYS A 12 -24.61 9.77 22.45
N ILE A 13 -23.89 8.65 22.40
CA ILE A 13 -24.49 7.33 22.29
C ILE A 13 -25.20 6.94 23.59
N CYS A 14 -24.58 7.18 24.75
CA CYS A 14 -25.18 6.90 26.07
C CYS A 14 -26.45 7.70 26.35
N SER A 15 -26.61 8.88 25.73
CA SER A 15 -27.80 9.73 25.88
C SER A 15 -28.93 9.40 24.88
N THR A 16 -28.73 8.44 23.96
CA THR A 16 -29.78 8.02 23.03
C THR A 16 -30.60 6.83 23.56
N ASN A 17 -31.92 6.93 23.46
CA ASN A 17 -32.85 5.89 23.92
C ASN A 17 -33.16 4.82 22.85
N SER A 18 -32.57 4.93 21.66
CA SER A 18 -32.80 4.04 20.54
C SER A 18 -31.50 3.49 19.97
N LYS A 19 -31.45 2.17 19.76
CA LYS A 19 -30.33 1.49 19.08
C LYS A 19 -30.04 2.08 17.70
N LYS A 20 -31.05 2.62 17.01
CA LYS A 20 -30.90 3.21 15.68
C LYS A 20 -30.16 4.56 15.74
N GLU A 21 -30.46 5.39 16.74
CA GLU A 21 -29.80 6.69 16.90
C GLU A 21 -28.34 6.53 17.34
N ALA A 22 -28.09 5.61 18.27
CA ALA A 22 -26.73 5.21 18.65
C ALA A 22 -25.90 4.78 17.43
N TRP A 23 -26.49 3.96 16.55
CA TRP A 23 -25.87 3.50 15.32
C TRP A 23 -25.62 4.64 14.31
N ASP A 24 -26.59 5.54 14.11
CA ASP A 24 -26.45 6.68 13.20
C ASP A 24 -25.37 7.67 13.68
N ILE A 25 -25.23 7.88 14.99
CA ILE A 25 -24.16 8.71 15.57
C ILE A 25 -22.79 8.08 15.34
N LEU A 26 -22.66 6.77 15.59
CA LEU A 26 -21.45 6.00 15.26
C LEU A 26 -21.14 6.10 13.76
N HIS A 27 -22.10 5.81 12.90
CA HIS A 27 -21.92 5.83 11.46
C HIS A 27 -21.57 7.24 10.94
N LYS A 28 -22.11 8.31 11.54
CA LYS A 28 -21.78 9.69 11.16
C LYS A 28 -20.39 10.12 11.67
N ALA A 29 -20.00 9.67 12.86
CA ALA A 29 -18.67 9.93 13.43
C ALA A 29 -17.56 9.18 12.67
N TYR A 30 -17.79 7.93 12.28
CA TYR A 30 -16.80 7.07 11.62
C TYR A 30 -16.91 7.07 10.09
N GLY A 31 -18.09 7.30 9.51
CA GLY A 31 -18.29 7.34 8.06
C GLY A 31 -17.63 8.52 7.35
N GLY A 32 -17.27 9.58 8.10
CA GLY A 32 -16.38 10.64 7.60
C GLY A 32 -14.92 10.17 7.49
N ALA A 33 -14.45 9.40 8.47
CA ALA A 33 -13.10 8.84 8.46
C ALA A 33 -12.92 7.81 7.33
N ASP A 34 -13.95 7.01 7.03
CA ASP A 34 -13.91 6.03 5.93
C ASP A 34 -13.88 6.71 4.56
N LYS A 35 -14.66 7.77 4.36
CA LYS A 35 -14.60 8.58 3.12
C LYS A 35 -13.23 9.25 2.94
N VAL A 36 -12.64 9.76 4.02
CA VAL A 36 -11.29 10.35 3.98
C VAL A 36 -10.23 9.29 3.63
N LYS A 37 -10.35 8.07 4.17
CA LYS A 37 -9.47 6.95 3.80
C LYS A 37 -9.61 6.58 2.34
N GLU A 38 -10.82 6.52 1.81
CA GLU A 38 -11.06 6.20 0.39
C GLU A 38 -10.43 7.26 -0.53
N VAL A 39 -10.65 8.55 -0.27
CA VAL A 39 -10.04 9.63 -1.08
C VAL A 39 -8.51 9.57 -1.01
N LYS A 40 -7.95 9.34 0.18
CA LYS A 40 -6.50 9.15 0.36
C LYS A 40 -6.00 7.92 -0.41
N LEU A 41 -6.77 6.83 -0.42
CA LEU A 41 -6.43 5.61 -1.14
C LEU A 41 -6.36 5.85 -2.65
N GLN A 42 -7.33 6.58 -3.22
CA GLN A 42 -7.31 6.94 -4.64
C GLN A 42 -6.08 7.77 -5.01
N TYR A 43 -5.69 8.72 -4.15
CA TYR A 43 -4.46 9.48 -4.33
C TYR A 43 -3.21 8.57 -4.30
N LEU A 44 -3.13 7.65 -3.34
CA LEU A 44 -2.00 6.73 -3.22
C LEU A 44 -1.93 5.75 -4.40
N ARG A 45 -3.07 5.27 -4.91
CA ARG A 45 -3.13 4.43 -6.13
C ARG A 45 -2.51 5.12 -7.32
N ARG A 46 -2.89 6.38 -7.53
CA ARG A 46 -2.32 7.20 -8.59
C ARG A 46 -0.80 7.35 -8.44
N GLN A 47 -0.30 7.61 -7.23
CA GLN A 47 1.14 7.70 -6.98
C GLN A 47 1.85 6.36 -7.25
N TYR A 48 1.27 5.25 -6.81
CA TYR A 48 1.79 3.91 -7.06
C TYR A 48 1.81 3.55 -8.55
N GLU A 49 0.77 3.89 -9.30
CA GLU A 49 0.71 3.68 -10.76
C GLU A 49 1.76 4.49 -11.50
N LEU A 50 1.93 5.76 -11.13
CA LEU A 50 2.89 6.69 -11.74
C LEU A 50 4.34 6.50 -11.26
N LEU A 51 4.58 5.67 -10.25
CA LEU A 51 5.93 5.41 -9.77
C LEU A 51 6.73 4.63 -10.81
N PHE A 52 7.89 5.17 -11.19
CA PHE A 52 8.90 4.53 -12.02
C PHE A 52 10.28 4.83 -11.43
N MET A 53 11.23 3.91 -11.65
CA MET A 53 12.60 4.09 -11.20
C MET A 53 13.29 5.14 -12.07
N ASN A 54 13.97 6.09 -11.45
CA ASN A 54 14.79 7.05 -12.20
C ASN A 54 16.13 6.44 -12.62
N ASP A 55 16.72 6.95 -13.71
CA ASP A 55 17.99 6.44 -14.25
C ASP A 55 19.19 6.57 -13.30
N GLN A 56 19.13 7.47 -12.31
CA GLN A 56 20.21 7.72 -11.33
C GLN A 56 19.86 7.29 -9.91
N GLU A 57 18.64 6.81 -9.69
CA GLU A 57 18.16 6.36 -8.38
C GLU A 57 18.76 5.00 -8.04
N SER A 58 19.03 4.69 -6.77
CA SER A 58 19.50 3.36 -6.39
C SER A 58 18.34 2.37 -6.30
N ILE A 59 18.63 1.07 -6.43
CA ILE A 59 17.64 0.00 -6.21
C ILE A 59 17.07 0.11 -4.80
N VAL A 60 17.91 0.37 -3.80
CA VAL A 60 17.49 0.51 -2.40
C VAL A 60 16.51 1.67 -2.23
N ASP A 61 16.84 2.86 -2.75
CA ASP A 61 15.97 4.04 -2.67
C ASP A 61 14.62 3.80 -3.36
N TYR A 62 14.65 3.13 -4.51
CA TYR A 62 13.45 2.80 -5.27
C TYR A 62 12.54 1.82 -4.53
N PHE A 63 13.11 0.77 -3.94
CA PHE A 63 12.36 -0.20 -3.14
C PHE A 63 11.78 0.44 -1.88
N ASP A 64 12.52 1.34 -1.22
CA ASP A 64 12.03 2.09 -0.07
C ASP A 64 10.80 2.93 -0.42
N GLN A 65 10.79 3.59 -1.59
CA GLN A 65 9.63 4.34 -2.09
C GLN A 65 8.41 3.44 -2.35
N ILE A 66 8.61 2.30 -3.02
CA ILE A 66 7.55 1.31 -3.23
C ILE A 66 6.99 0.83 -1.89
N GLN A 67 7.87 0.46 -0.97
CA GLN A 67 7.48 -0.11 0.32
C GLN A 67 6.71 0.92 1.15
N ALA A 68 7.13 2.18 1.14
CA ALA A 68 6.43 3.28 1.80
C ALA A 68 5.01 3.48 1.24
N LEU A 69 4.86 3.46 -0.09
CA LEU A 69 3.55 3.58 -0.76
C LEU A 69 2.65 2.38 -0.45
N VAL A 70 3.17 1.16 -0.61
CA VAL A 70 2.44 -0.08 -0.30
C VAL A 70 1.99 -0.10 1.16
N ASN A 71 2.85 0.26 2.10
CA ASN A 71 2.50 0.34 3.52
C ASN A 71 1.41 1.38 3.78
N SER A 72 1.50 2.54 3.12
CA SER A 72 0.47 3.58 3.21
C SER A 72 -0.89 3.11 2.67
N MET A 73 -0.90 2.34 1.58
CA MET A 73 -2.12 1.78 0.99
C MET A 73 -2.69 0.63 1.83
N LYS A 74 -1.83 -0.25 2.36
CA LYS A 74 -2.22 -1.27 3.36
C LYS A 74 -2.88 -0.66 4.59
N SER A 75 -2.38 0.49 5.06
CA SER A 75 -3.01 1.24 6.16
C SER A 75 -4.42 1.77 5.85
N CYS A 76 -4.73 1.90 4.56
CA CYS A 76 -6.06 2.24 4.04
C CYS A 76 -6.89 0.99 3.67
N ASN A 77 -6.55 -0.17 4.23
CA ASN A 77 -7.21 -1.47 4.00
C ASN A 77 -7.05 -2.07 2.59
N GLU A 78 -6.08 -1.62 1.80
CA GLU A 78 -5.79 -2.24 0.51
C GLU A 78 -4.93 -3.51 0.67
N LYS A 79 -5.27 -4.55 -0.09
CA LYS A 79 -4.56 -5.82 -0.08
C LYS A 79 -3.48 -5.84 -1.15
N PHE A 80 -2.25 -6.15 -0.74
CA PHE A 80 -1.12 -6.37 -1.62
C PHE A 80 -0.60 -7.80 -1.47
N THR A 81 -0.27 -8.41 -2.59
CA THR A 81 0.46 -9.68 -2.67
C THR A 81 1.88 -9.41 -3.14
N ASP A 82 2.81 -10.29 -2.80
CA ASP A 82 4.21 -10.15 -3.21
C ASP A 82 4.32 -10.13 -4.74
N GLN A 83 3.60 -11.01 -5.42
CA GLN A 83 3.47 -11.03 -6.89
C GLN A 83 3.13 -9.65 -7.47
N LYS A 84 2.16 -8.92 -6.90
CA LYS A 84 1.80 -7.58 -7.42
C LYS A 84 2.95 -6.59 -7.31
N ILE A 85 3.75 -6.69 -6.26
CA ILE A 85 4.89 -5.81 -6.02
C ILE A 85 6.05 -6.21 -6.94
N VAL A 86 6.34 -7.51 -7.05
CA VAL A 86 7.34 -8.07 -7.98
C VAL A 86 7.04 -7.62 -9.41
N ASP A 87 5.81 -7.85 -9.88
CA ASP A 87 5.39 -7.46 -11.21
C ASP A 87 5.46 -5.94 -11.43
N LYS A 88 5.14 -5.14 -10.41
CA LYS A 88 5.27 -3.68 -10.47
C LYS A 88 6.73 -3.30 -10.65
N VAL A 89 7.63 -3.80 -9.80
CA VAL A 89 9.06 -3.51 -9.85
C VAL A 89 9.61 -3.85 -11.24
N LEU A 90 9.43 -5.09 -11.70
CA LEU A 90 9.98 -5.55 -12.99
C LEU A 90 9.49 -4.70 -14.17
N ARG A 91 8.24 -4.21 -14.14
CA ARG A 91 7.70 -3.34 -15.20
C ARG A 91 8.17 -1.88 -15.15
N THR A 92 8.67 -1.41 -14.02
CA THR A 92 8.99 0.01 -13.82
C THR A 92 10.43 0.29 -13.39
N LEU A 93 11.28 -0.74 -13.43
CA LEU A 93 12.73 -0.60 -13.33
C LEU A 93 13.29 0.21 -14.51
N ALA A 94 14.43 0.85 -14.27
CA ALA A 94 15.14 1.59 -15.32
C ALA A 94 15.73 0.61 -16.37
N PRO A 95 15.80 0.99 -17.66
CA PRO A 95 16.24 0.09 -18.74
C PRO A 95 17.64 -0.52 -18.56
N ARG A 96 18.51 0.10 -17.75
CA ARG A 96 19.83 -0.46 -17.42
C ARG A 96 19.76 -1.83 -16.72
N PHE A 97 18.64 -2.15 -16.08
CA PHE A 97 18.41 -3.43 -15.41
C PHE A 97 17.71 -4.48 -16.29
N ASP A 98 17.39 -4.17 -17.56
CA ASP A 98 16.63 -5.07 -18.46
C ASP A 98 17.26 -6.47 -18.57
N HIS A 99 18.60 -6.53 -18.61
CA HIS A 99 19.32 -7.81 -18.69
C HIS A 99 19.12 -8.70 -17.45
N ILE A 100 18.94 -8.11 -16.27
CA ILE A 100 18.64 -8.83 -15.02
C ILE A 100 17.17 -9.22 -14.99
N VAL A 101 16.28 -8.33 -15.44
CA VAL A 101 14.84 -8.63 -15.55
C VAL A 101 14.63 -9.87 -16.42
N VAL A 102 15.23 -9.93 -17.61
CA VAL A 102 15.13 -11.10 -18.50
C VAL A 102 15.62 -12.37 -17.80
N ALA A 103 16.76 -12.32 -17.11
CA ALA A 103 17.26 -13.48 -16.38
C ALA A 103 16.29 -13.92 -15.27
N ILE A 104 15.71 -12.99 -14.52
CA ILE A 104 14.73 -13.33 -13.48
C ILE A 104 13.48 -13.97 -14.09
N GLU A 105 12.97 -13.42 -15.19
CA GLU A 105 11.79 -13.96 -15.89
C GLU A 105 12.02 -15.34 -16.50
N GLU A 106 13.24 -15.63 -16.97
CA GLU A 106 13.58 -16.94 -17.55
C GLU A 106 13.86 -18.02 -16.50
N PHE A 107 14.48 -17.66 -15.37
CA PHE A 107 14.99 -18.63 -14.40
C PHE A 107 14.15 -18.77 -13.14
N LYS A 108 13.24 -17.83 -12.84
CA LYS A 108 12.44 -17.83 -11.61
C LYS A 108 10.94 -17.85 -11.88
N ASP A 109 10.20 -18.44 -10.95
CA ASP A 109 8.75 -18.40 -10.94
C ASP A 109 8.27 -17.14 -10.19
N LEU A 110 7.76 -16.16 -10.95
CA LEU A 110 7.30 -14.88 -10.41
C LEU A 110 6.07 -15.01 -9.50
N GLU A 111 5.28 -16.09 -9.63
CA GLU A 111 4.08 -16.27 -8.80
C GLU A 111 4.44 -16.63 -7.35
N THR A 112 5.58 -17.28 -7.16
CA THR A 112 6.07 -17.73 -5.85
C THR A 112 7.20 -16.88 -5.28
N MET A 113 7.76 -15.97 -6.09
CA MET A 113 8.88 -15.12 -5.71
C MET A 113 8.48 -14.09 -4.64
N LYS A 114 9.33 -13.95 -3.63
CA LYS A 114 9.17 -12.94 -2.58
C LYS A 114 9.80 -11.61 -3.00
N VAL A 115 9.24 -10.50 -2.51
CA VAL A 115 9.78 -9.15 -2.75
C VAL A 115 11.22 -9.02 -2.25
N GLU A 116 11.54 -9.61 -1.09
CA GLU A 116 12.91 -9.61 -0.53
C GLU A 116 13.91 -10.33 -1.45
N GLU A 117 13.48 -11.42 -2.10
CA GLU A 117 14.33 -12.16 -3.02
C GLU A 117 14.62 -11.34 -4.29
N LEU A 118 13.60 -10.64 -4.81
CA LEU A 118 13.77 -9.71 -5.93
C LEU A 118 14.75 -8.60 -5.57
N HIS A 119 14.55 -7.97 -4.41
CA HIS A 119 15.40 -6.88 -3.93
C HIS A 119 16.87 -7.30 -3.88
N ASN A 120 17.16 -8.41 -3.21
CA ASN A 120 18.53 -8.93 -3.09
C ASN A 120 19.13 -9.30 -4.46
N SER A 121 18.31 -9.78 -5.40
CA SER A 121 18.78 -10.13 -6.75
C SER A 121 19.17 -8.89 -7.55
N LEU A 122 18.41 -7.80 -7.44
CA LEU A 122 18.67 -6.54 -8.13
C LEU A 122 19.82 -5.77 -7.49
N GLU A 123 19.87 -5.68 -6.16
CA GLU A 123 20.94 -5.00 -5.41
C GLU A 123 22.31 -5.64 -5.66
N ALA A 124 22.37 -6.97 -5.81
CA ALA A 124 23.63 -7.67 -6.12
C ALA A 124 24.20 -7.35 -7.52
N HIS A 125 23.41 -6.75 -8.42
CA HIS A 125 23.78 -6.45 -9.80
C HIS A 125 23.67 -4.96 -10.15
N GLU A 126 23.48 -4.10 -9.16
CA GLU A 126 23.60 -2.63 -9.27
C GLU A 126 25.07 -2.18 -9.25
#